data_AF-A0A060CFY9-F1
#
_entry.id   AF-A0A060CFY9-F1
#
_cell.length_a   1.000
_cell.length_b   1.000
_cell.length_c   1.000
_cell.angle_alpha   90.00
_cell.angle_beta   90.00
_cell.angle_gamma   90.00
#
_symmetry.space_group_name_H-M   'P 1'
#
loop_
_entity.id
_entity.type
_entity.pdbx_description
1 polymer ?
#
loop_
_entity_poly.entity_id
_entity_poly.type
_entity_poly.pdbx_seq_one_letter_code
_entity_poly.pdbx_strand_id
1 'polypeptide(L)'
;MNRFVNFLSFIFCVFIVVSCNQKNNEPQNEDVSIELSLNKYVNPLVGTSGFGNVYPGSQIPFGGIQISPDTDDDYYDAASGYKYNHMTL
;
A
#
# COMPACT_ATOMS: atom_id res chain seq x y z
N MET A 1 29.86 -21.95 45.28
CA MET A 1 30.12 -21.88 43.82
C MET A 1 28.86 -21.59 43.01
N ASN A 2 27.79 -22.36 43.15
CA ASN A 2 26.59 -22.25 42.30
C ASN A 2 25.83 -20.91 42.40
N ARG A 3 25.81 -20.26 43.56
CA ARG A 3 25.18 -18.93 43.71
C ARG A 3 25.91 -17.81 42.97
N PHE A 4 27.23 -17.91 42.84
CA PHE A 4 28.05 -16.94 42.09
C PHE A 4 27.89 -17.15 40.58
N VAL A 5 27.85 -18.41 40.13
CA VAL A 5 27.61 -18.76 38.71
C VAL A 5 26.21 -18.33 38.25
N ASN A 6 25.18 -18.51 39.09
CA ASN A 6 23.83 -18.07 38.77
C ASN A 6 23.71 -16.53 38.70
N PHE A 7 24.44 -15.81 39.54
CA PHE A 7 24.47 -14.34 39.50
C PHE A 7 25.18 -13.83 38.23
N LEU A 8 26.29 -14.47 37.85
CA LEU A 8 27.02 -14.14 36.62
C LEU A 8 26.19 -14.44 35.36
N SER A 9 25.43 -15.54 35.38
CA SER A 9 24.49 -15.89 34.30
C SER A 9 23.36 -14.87 34.16
N PHE A 10 22.85 -14.32 35.27
CA PHE A 10 21.79 -13.31 35.23
C PHE A 10 22.30 -11.98 34.64
N ILE A 11 23.51 -11.54 35.00
CA ILE A 11 24.14 -10.35 34.42
C ILE A 11 24.36 -10.50 32.91
N PHE A 12 24.79 -11.67 32.46
CA PHE A 12 24.98 -11.95 31.04
C PHE A 12 23.67 -11.88 30.25
N CYS A 13 22.57 -12.42 30.79
CA CYS A 13 21.24 -12.30 30.18
C CYS A 13 20.76 -10.85 30.09
N VAL A 14 21.01 -10.02 31.11
CA VAL A 14 20.64 -8.60 31.09
C VAL A 14 21.40 -7.84 29.99
N PHE A 15 22.69 -8.13 29.80
CA PHE A 15 23.49 -7.50 28.73
C PHE A 15 23.00 -7.87 27.33
N ILE A 16 22.57 -9.12 27.11
CA ILE A 16 22.01 -9.56 25.82
C ILE A 16 20.72 -8.79 25.50
N VAL A 17 19.84 -8.62 26.49
CA VAL A 17 18.54 -7.94 26.29
C VAL A 17 18.74 -6.44 26.02
N VAL A 18 19.73 -5.80 26.64
CA VAL A 18 20.05 -4.37 26.41
C VAL A 18 20.66 -4.15 25.01
N SER A 19 21.39 -5.13 24.47
CA SER A 19 22.02 -5.02 23.14
C SER A 19 21.04 -5.14 21.97
N CYS A 20 19.80 -5.62 22.20
CA CYS A 20 18.77 -5.73 21.16
C CYS A 20 18.15 -4.37 20.73
N ASN A 21 18.58 -3.24 21.29
CA ASN A 21 18.04 -1.91 20.94
C ASN A 21 19.00 -1.03 20.12
N GLN A 22 20.02 -1.60 19.48
CA GLN A 22 20.82 -0.85 18.50
C GLN A 22 20.00 -0.61 17.22
N LYS A 23 19.23 0.49 17.21
CA LYS A 23 18.87 1.15 15.96
C LYS A 23 20.17 1.66 15.36
N ASN A 24 20.63 0.98 14.32
CA ASN A 24 21.66 1.52 13.44
C ASN A 24 21.06 2.77 12.79
N ASN A 25 21.28 3.93 13.40
CA ASN A 25 21.12 5.20 12.71
C ASN A 25 22.31 5.28 11.75
N GLU A 26 22.17 4.59 10.63
CA GLU A 26 22.97 4.85 9.44
C GLU A 26 22.84 6.36 9.17
N PRO A 27 23.94 7.08 8.89
CA PRO A 27 23.86 8.50 8.58
C PRO A 27 22.95 8.63 7.36
N GLN A 28 21.74 9.15 7.56
CA GLN A 28 20.87 9.55 6.47
C GLN A 28 21.57 10.73 5.79
N ASN A 29 22.43 10.39 4.81
CA ASN A 29 22.64 11.27 3.69
C ASN A 29 21.25 11.59 3.17
N GLU A 30 20.86 12.84 3.35
CA GLU A 30 19.63 13.44 2.88
C GLU A 30 19.72 13.63 1.35
N ASP A 31 20.07 12.57 0.63
CA ASP A 31 19.64 12.44 -0.76
C ASP A 31 18.17 12.05 -0.67
N VAL A 32 17.30 13.02 -0.94
CA VAL A 32 15.87 12.81 -1.14
C VAL A 32 15.72 11.91 -2.38
N SER A 33 15.93 10.61 -2.20
CA SER A 33 15.49 9.61 -3.16
C SER A 33 13.97 9.62 -3.06
N ILE A 34 13.34 10.42 -3.93
CA ILE A 34 11.91 10.33 -4.12
C ILE A 34 11.67 8.91 -4.63
N GLU A 35 11.29 7.99 -3.74
CA GLU A 35 10.76 6.68 -4.10
C GLU A 35 9.42 6.93 -4.82
N LEU A 36 9.52 7.27 -6.09
CA LEU A 36 8.40 7.65 -6.90
C LEU A 36 7.73 6.37 -7.36
N SER A 37 6.79 5.87 -6.55
CA SER A 37 6.01 4.69 -6.91
C SER A 37 5.29 4.93 -8.24
N LEU A 38 5.58 4.10 -9.24
CA LEU A 38 5.05 4.26 -10.60
C LEU A 38 3.51 4.26 -10.64
N ASN A 39 2.87 3.62 -9.66
CA ASN A 39 1.40 3.61 -9.55
C ASN A 39 0.79 5.02 -9.38
N LYS A 40 1.56 5.99 -8.85
CA LYS A 40 1.09 7.38 -8.66
C LYS A 40 0.84 8.11 -9.99
N TYR A 41 1.38 7.60 -11.09
CA TYR A 41 1.13 8.15 -12.43
C TYR A 41 -0.20 7.69 -13.03
N VAL A 42 -0.80 6.62 -12.52
CA VAL A 42 -2.04 6.07 -13.06
C VAL A 42 -3.22 6.81 -12.43
N ASN A 43 -4.09 7.37 -13.29
CA ASN A 43 -5.37 7.93 -12.88
C ASN A 43 -6.51 7.08 -13.47
N PRO A 44 -7.18 6.23 -12.67
CA PRO A 44 -8.28 5.37 -13.13
C PRO A 44 -9.51 6.13 -13.68
N LEU A 45 -9.59 7.44 -13.46
CA LEU A 45 -10.68 8.27 -13.99
C LEU A 45 -10.47 8.64 -15.47
N VAL A 46 -9.25 8.53 -16.00
CA VAL A 46 -8.97 8.87 -17.41
C VAL A 46 -9.72 7.91 -18.33
N GLY A 47 -10.68 8.44 -19.10
CA GLY A 47 -11.53 7.66 -20.00
C GLY A 47 -12.91 7.31 -19.43
N THR A 48 -13.21 7.66 -18.17
CA THR A 48 -14.54 7.44 -17.54
C THR A 48 -15.60 8.46 -17.94
N SER A 49 -15.19 9.59 -18.52
CA SER A 49 -16.09 10.59 -19.13
C SER A 49 -16.11 10.42 -20.64
N GLY A 50 -17.23 10.78 -21.28
CA GLY A 50 -17.40 10.63 -22.74
C GLY A 50 -17.45 9.16 -23.17
N PHE A 51 -16.62 8.77 -24.14
CA PHE A 51 -16.73 7.51 -24.87
C PHE A 51 -15.63 6.47 -24.56
N GLY A 52 -14.76 6.72 -23.57
CA GLY A 52 -13.65 5.81 -23.26
C GLY A 52 -14.12 4.47 -22.67
N ASN A 53 -15.20 4.49 -21.89
CA ASN A 53 -15.85 3.30 -21.31
C ASN A 53 -14.91 2.40 -20.50
N VAL A 54 -14.05 3.01 -19.67
CA VAL A 54 -13.28 2.31 -18.63
C VAL A 54 -14.00 2.39 -17.28
N TYR A 55 -13.58 1.58 -16.32
CA TYR A 55 -14.09 1.60 -14.94
C TYR A 55 -12.98 2.06 -13.96
N PRO A 56 -13.30 2.88 -12.93
CA PRO A 56 -12.32 3.38 -11.97
C PRO A 56 -12.07 2.42 -10.78
N GLY A 57 -12.76 1.28 -10.76
CA GLY A 57 -12.68 0.26 -9.71
C GLY A 57 -11.32 -0.41 -9.55
N SER A 58 -11.21 -1.26 -8.54
CA SER A 58 -10.00 -1.99 -8.20
C SER A 58 -9.87 -3.29 -9.02
N GLN A 59 -8.70 -3.47 -9.63
CA GLN A 59 -8.29 -4.71 -10.28
C GLN A 59 -6.77 -4.89 -10.19
N ILE A 60 -6.31 -6.11 -9.91
CA ILE A 60 -4.89 -6.47 -10.09
C ILE A 60 -4.59 -6.72 -11.58
N PRO A 61 -3.33 -6.68 -12.02
CA PRO A 61 -2.99 -6.97 -13.42
C PRO A 61 -3.57 -8.32 -13.89
N PHE A 62 -4.42 -8.28 -14.92
CA PHE A 62 -5.09 -9.45 -15.51
C PHE A 62 -5.96 -10.27 -14.53
N GLY A 63 -6.44 -9.66 -13.44
CA GLY A 63 -7.29 -10.33 -12.46
C GLY A 63 -8.67 -10.72 -13.03
N GLY A 64 -9.21 -11.85 -12.57
CA GLY A 64 -10.52 -12.36 -13.03
C GLY A 64 -11.75 -11.68 -12.41
N ILE A 65 -11.55 -10.72 -11.51
CA ILE A 65 -12.62 -9.96 -10.83
C ILE A 65 -12.30 -8.47 -10.92
N GLN A 66 -13.29 -7.66 -11.31
CA GLN A 66 -13.26 -6.21 -11.36
C GLN A 66 -14.29 -5.67 -10.37
N ILE A 67 -13.83 -5.06 -9.27
CA ILE A 67 -14.75 -4.48 -8.27
C ILE A 67 -14.82 -2.98 -8.53
N SER A 68 -15.95 -2.49 -9.05
CA SER A 68 -16.16 -1.09 -9.43
C SER A 68 -17.54 -0.59 -9.00
N PRO A 69 -17.72 0.73 -8.76
CA PRO A 69 -19.05 1.32 -8.70
C PRO A 69 -19.74 1.30 -10.07
N ASP A 70 -21.06 1.14 -10.05
CA ASP A 70 -21.93 1.37 -11.20
C ASP A 70 -22.72 2.66 -10.93
N THR A 71 -22.73 3.58 -11.89
CA THR A 71 -23.62 4.75 -11.89
C THR A 71 -24.94 4.44 -12.60
N ASP A 72 -24.93 3.44 -13.49
CA ASP A 72 -26.06 3.07 -14.34
C ASP A 72 -26.03 1.57 -14.64
N ASP A 73 -27.22 0.94 -14.62
CA ASP A 73 -27.44 -0.45 -15.03
C ASP A 73 -28.28 -0.58 -16.32
N ASP A 74 -28.99 0.48 -16.71
CA ASP A 74 -29.83 0.55 -17.93
C ASP A 74 -29.52 1.81 -18.77
N TYR A 75 -28.24 2.05 -19.05
CA TYR A 75 -27.80 3.12 -19.95
C TYR A 75 -26.79 2.60 -20.98
N TYR A 76 -27.19 2.57 -22.25
CA TYR A 76 -26.46 1.89 -23.32
C TYR A 76 -25.01 2.37 -23.49
N ASP A 77 -24.76 3.66 -23.33
CA ASP A 77 -23.40 4.21 -23.50
C ASP A 77 -22.48 3.92 -22.30
N ALA A 78 -23.01 3.45 -21.17
CA ALA A 78 -22.25 3.08 -19.96
C ALA A 78 -21.87 1.59 -19.95
N ALA A 79 -21.17 1.14 -21.00
CA ALA A 79 -20.77 -0.27 -21.13
C ALA A 79 -19.89 -0.81 -19.96
N SER A 80 -19.21 0.07 -19.22
CA SER A 80 -18.42 -0.29 -18.03
C SER A 80 -19.16 -0.14 -16.71
N GLY A 81 -20.45 0.22 -16.74
CA GLY A 81 -21.26 0.52 -15.56
C GLY A 81 -21.05 1.93 -14.97
N TYR A 82 -19.94 2.61 -15.27
CA TYR A 82 -19.59 3.91 -14.66
C TYR A 82 -19.45 5.05 -15.67
N LYS A 83 -20.07 6.20 -15.38
CA LYS A 83 -19.90 7.47 -16.08
C LYS A 83 -19.54 8.61 -15.12
N TYR A 84 -18.41 9.28 -15.35
CA TYR A 84 -17.93 10.35 -14.46
C TYR A 84 -18.90 11.53 -14.31
N ASN A 85 -19.70 11.80 -15.34
CA ASN A 85 -20.68 12.88 -15.37
C ASN A 85 -22.01 12.51 -14.69
N HIS A 86 -22.19 11.27 -14.24
CA HIS A 86 -23.38 10.83 -13.51
C HIS A 86 -23.06 10.86 -12.01
N MET A 87 -23.89 11.57 -11.23
CA MET A 87 -23.58 11.96 -9.86
C MET A 87 -24.21 11.05 -8.79
N THR A 88 -24.72 9.89 -9.20
CA THR A 88 -25.36 8.89 -8.33
C THR A 88 -24.70 7.53 -8.53
N LEU A 89 -24.65 6.75 -7.44
CA LEU A 89 -24.21 5.36 -7.39
C LEU A 89 -25.38 4.48 -6.93
#